data_AF-A0AAE1PBL6-F1
#
_entry.id   AF-A0AAE1PBL6-F1
#
_cell.length_a   1.000
_cell.length_b   1.000
_cell.length_c   1.000
_cell.angle_alpha   90.00
_cell.angle_beta   90.00
_cell.angle_gamma   90.00
#
_symmetry.space_group_name_H-M   'P 1'
#
loop_
_entity.id
_entity.type
_entity.pdbx_description
1 polymer ?
#
loop_
_entity_poly.entity_id
_entity_poly.type
_entity_poly.pdbx_seq_one_letter_code
_entity_poly.pdbx_strand_id
1 'polypeptide(L)'
;MSSEVETCVSAVGGEGSVRPIGTGPPLDVNNDTTDGDSIMLLEPRSFRPFKTSEEYLYAMKEDLGEWLNNLYNLDIHVDNFFERLETGEVLCAHANNVRRLAEERRQLDGGSGEQQQQQHQGQGGRRFSSKCEIPQYDVVYRQDVTAGSFFARDNVHNFIAWCRDLGIYEVLLFETDDLVLRKNEKHVILSLLEVARRGARFGMAAPLLVQMEHDIDREMEQERLAEQAGQTGGEDEDWSAGLDLSPPEPPKMFYGPQAQIITNDLKSLDEM
;
A
#
# COMPACT_ATOMS: atom_id res chain seq x y z
N MET A 1 -41.00 51.10 -37.87
CA MET A 1 -41.01 51.48 -36.45
C MET A 1 -39.79 50.80 -35.84
N SER A 2 -38.55 51.20 -36.16
CA SER A 2 -37.88 52.47 -35.79
C SER A 2 -37.88 52.60 -34.25
N SER A 3 -36.76 52.52 -33.54
CA SER A 3 -35.59 53.39 -33.69
C SER A 3 -34.28 52.75 -33.19
N GLU A 4 -33.22 52.94 -33.97
CA GLU A 4 -31.80 53.00 -33.57
C GLU A 4 -31.43 54.44 -33.16
N VAL A 5 -30.40 54.59 -32.31
CA VAL A 5 -29.33 55.63 -32.31
C VAL A 5 -28.14 54.99 -31.53
N GLU A 6 -26.95 54.68 -32.06
CA GLU A 6 -25.87 55.52 -32.64
C GLU A 6 -25.51 56.72 -31.72
N THR A 7 -24.27 57.12 -31.40
CA THR A 7 -22.94 56.84 -31.97
C THR A 7 -21.87 57.62 -31.15
N CYS A 8 -20.71 56.99 -30.89
CA CYS A 8 -19.32 57.54 -31.02
C CYS A 8 -18.81 58.72 -30.13
N VAL A 9 -17.51 59.06 -29.96
CA VAL A 9 -16.15 58.53 -30.30
C VAL A 9 -15.10 59.55 -29.78
N SER A 10 -13.83 59.09 -29.67
CA SER A 10 -12.53 59.80 -29.76
C SER A 10 -11.91 60.41 -28.50
N ALA A 11 -10.69 60.00 -28.08
CA ALA A 11 -9.32 60.12 -28.67
C ALA A 11 -8.67 61.48 -28.31
N VAL A 12 -7.36 61.69 -28.11
CA VAL A 12 -6.13 61.29 -28.85
C VAL A 12 -4.90 61.61 -27.96
N GLY A 13 -3.82 60.80 -27.97
CA GLY A 13 -2.43 61.17 -28.37
C GLY A 13 -1.48 61.63 -27.24
N GLY A 14 -0.17 61.36 -27.19
CA GLY A 14 0.82 60.70 -28.07
C GLY A 14 2.26 61.08 -27.63
N GLU A 15 3.27 60.41 -28.25
CA GLU A 15 4.73 60.72 -28.31
C GLU A 15 5.61 60.39 -27.07
N GLY A 16 6.85 59.88 -27.12
CA GLY A 16 7.76 59.44 -28.21
C GLY A 16 9.25 59.66 -27.87
N SER A 17 10.09 58.60 -27.89
CA SER A 17 11.58 58.54 -28.04
C SER A 17 12.49 59.22 -26.97
N VAL A 18 13.65 58.70 -26.48
CA VAL A 18 14.96 58.48 -27.14
C VAL A 18 15.93 57.73 -26.16
N ARG A 19 16.84 56.85 -26.64
CA ARG A 19 18.06 56.33 -25.96
C ARG A 19 19.31 57.11 -26.41
N PRO A 20 20.46 57.18 -25.68
CA PRO A 20 21.61 56.24 -25.94
C PRO A 20 22.55 55.95 -24.70
N ILE A 21 23.15 54.75 -24.61
CA ILE A 21 24.58 54.33 -24.82
C ILE A 21 25.54 54.50 -23.61
N GLY A 22 26.24 53.41 -23.25
CA GLY A 22 27.51 53.42 -22.50
C GLY A 22 28.08 52.03 -22.16
N THR A 23 28.87 51.44 -23.07
CA THR A 23 30.14 50.65 -22.90
C THR A 23 30.28 49.65 -21.73
N GLY A 24 30.70 48.37 -21.82
CA GLY A 24 31.57 47.58 -22.72
C GLY A 24 32.10 46.32 -21.95
N PRO A 25 32.86 45.38 -22.57
CA PRO A 25 32.85 43.90 -22.32
C PRO A 25 34.16 43.37 -21.63
N PRO A 26 34.57 42.07 -21.59
CA PRO A 26 34.05 40.87 -22.29
C PRO A 26 34.03 39.50 -21.55
N LEU A 27 33.56 38.53 -22.32
CA LEU A 27 33.50 37.07 -22.20
C LEU A 27 34.84 36.41 -21.86
N ASP A 28 34.78 35.31 -21.10
CA ASP A 28 35.69 34.18 -21.29
C ASP A 28 34.91 32.87 -21.39
N VAL A 29 35.31 32.10 -22.39
CA VAL A 29 34.81 30.82 -22.88
C VAL A 29 35.72 29.75 -22.30
N ASN A 30 35.20 28.61 -21.83
CA ASN A 30 35.84 27.27 -21.75
C ASN A 30 34.80 26.31 -21.14
N ASN A 31 34.12 25.47 -21.93
CA ASN A 31 34.48 24.14 -22.42
C ASN A 31 34.50 23.01 -21.37
N ASP A 32 33.94 21.88 -21.81
CA ASP A 32 34.11 20.49 -21.36
C ASP A 32 33.12 19.85 -20.35
N THR A 33 32.14 19.14 -20.93
CA THR A 33 31.96 17.67 -20.92
C THR A 33 31.71 16.91 -19.60
N THR A 34 30.77 15.96 -19.73
CA THR A 34 30.50 14.74 -18.95
C THR A 34 29.51 14.78 -17.78
N ASP A 35 28.41 14.07 -18.02
CA ASP A 35 27.86 12.98 -17.21
C ASP A 35 27.31 13.25 -15.81
N GLY A 36 26.06 12.85 -15.65
CA GLY A 36 25.48 12.60 -14.35
C GLY A 36 23.96 12.68 -14.41
N ASP A 37 23.33 11.64 -14.96
CA ASP A 37 21.96 11.29 -14.58
C ASP A 37 21.87 11.31 -13.05
N SER A 38 21.30 12.38 -12.52
CA SER A 38 21.06 12.53 -11.10
C SER A 38 19.86 11.66 -10.77
N ILE A 39 20.10 10.34 -10.70
CA ILE A 39 19.25 9.43 -9.93
C ILE A 39 19.24 10.00 -8.52
N MET A 40 18.13 10.62 -8.15
CA MET A 40 17.79 10.90 -6.77
C MET A 40 17.69 9.54 -6.07
N LEU A 41 18.81 9.09 -5.54
CA LEU A 41 18.89 7.97 -4.63
C LEU A 41 18.05 8.40 -3.42
N LEU A 42 16.79 7.98 -3.40
CA LEU A 42 15.93 8.12 -2.23
C LEU A 42 16.65 7.41 -1.09
N GLU A 43 17.26 8.19 -0.19
CA GLU A 43 17.88 7.63 1.01
C GLU A 43 16.82 6.79 1.71
N PRO A 44 17.09 5.50 2.00
CA PRO A 44 16.19 4.68 2.78
C PRO A 44 15.91 5.42 4.08
N ARG A 45 14.67 5.88 4.28
CA ARG A 45 14.30 6.49 5.56
C ARG A 45 14.57 5.45 6.63
N SER A 46 15.50 5.77 7.54
CA SER A 46 15.81 4.91 8.68
C SER A 46 14.49 4.57 9.39
N PHE A 47 14.13 3.30 9.43
CA PHE A 47 12.96 2.81 10.14
C PHE A 47 13.13 3.17 11.62
N ARG A 48 12.33 4.14 12.10
CA ARG A 48 12.20 4.40 13.52
C ARG A 48 11.02 3.58 14.02
N PRO A 49 11.22 2.66 14.97
CA PRO A 49 10.11 1.99 15.64
C PRO A 49 9.19 3.07 16.21
N PHE A 50 7.88 2.95 15.93
CA PHE A 50 6.93 3.90 16.49
C PHE A 50 6.88 3.72 18.01
N LYS A 51 6.73 4.83 18.71
CA LYS A 51 6.94 4.90 20.16
C LYS A 51 5.70 4.51 20.95
N THR A 52 4.52 4.64 20.33
CA THR A 52 3.23 4.34 20.96
C THR A 52 2.32 3.58 20.00
N SER A 53 1.41 2.77 20.56
CA SER A 53 0.38 2.07 19.78
C SER A 53 -0.48 3.03 18.95
N GLU A 54 -0.68 4.26 19.41
CA GLU A 54 -1.48 5.28 18.73
C GLU A 54 -0.80 5.79 17.45
N GLU A 55 0.52 5.99 17.49
CA GLU A 55 1.30 6.41 16.32
C GLU A 55 1.27 5.35 15.20
N TYR A 56 1.33 4.06 15.58
CA TYR A 56 1.12 2.95 14.64
C TYR A 56 -0.27 2.98 14.00
N LEU A 57 -1.32 3.18 14.81
CA LEU A 57 -2.70 3.24 14.29
C LEU A 57 -2.92 4.45 13.39
N TYR A 58 -2.29 5.58 13.70
CA TYR A 58 -2.34 6.77 12.85
C TYR A 58 -1.75 6.48 11.45
N ALA A 59 -0.57 5.89 11.39
CA ALA A 59 0.06 5.52 10.11
C ALA A 59 -0.77 4.50 9.32
N MET A 60 -1.35 3.50 9.99
CA MET A 60 -2.25 2.55 9.34
C MET A 60 -3.55 3.20 8.83
N LYS A 61 -4.10 4.17 9.56
CA LYS A 61 -5.27 4.95 9.11
C LYS A 61 -4.96 5.78 7.87
N GLU A 62 -3.81 6.44 7.86
CA GLU A 62 -3.36 7.23 6.71
C GLU A 62 -3.23 6.35 5.46
N ASP A 63 -2.55 5.22 5.57
CA ASP A 63 -2.36 4.26 4.47
C ASP A 63 -3.69 3.68 3.95
N LEU A 64 -4.60 3.28 4.85
CA LEU A 64 -5.93 2.81 4.47
C LEU A 64 -6.78 3.92 3.83
N GLY A 65 -6.66 5.16 4.32
CA GLY A 65 -7.34 6.32 3.77
C GLY A 65 -6.90 6.62 2.35
N GLU A 66 -5.58 6.68 2.12
CA GLU A 66 -5.00 6.86 0.78
C GLU A 66 -5.42 5.74 -0.17
N TRP A 67 -5.38 4.49 0.30
CA TRP A 67 -5.81 3.33 -0.48
C TRP A 67 -7.27 3.43 -0.94
N LEU A 68 -8.20 3.77 -0.04
CA LEU A 68 -9.60 3.94 -0.40
C LEU A 68 -9.83 5.14 -1.32
N ASN A 69 -9.08 6.24 -1.14
CA ASN A 69 -9.13 7.39 -2.04
C ASN A 69 -8.71 7.00 -3.46
N ASN A 70 -7.63 6.24 -3.61
CA ASN A 70 -7.13 5.79 -4.91
C ASN A 70 -8.12 4.87 -5.64
N LEU A 71 -8.92 4.08 -4.90
CA LEU A 71 -9.91 3.18 -5.47
C LEU A 71 -11.24 3.86 -5.82
N TYR A 72 -11.69 4.80 -5.00
CA TYR A 72 -13.06 5.32 -5.06
C TYR A 72 -13.15 6.84 -5.25
N ASN A 73 -12.02 7.52 -5.44
CA ASN A 73 -11.92 8.97 -5.55
C ASN A 73 -12.64 9.69 -4.40
N LEU A 74 -12.32 9.28 -3.18
CA LEU A 74 -12.83 9.84 -1.94
C LEU A 74 -11.87 10.91 -1.39
N ASP A 75 -12.34 11.62 -0.36
CA ASP A 75 -11.55 12.61 0.38
C ASP A 75 -11.39 12.14 1.83
N ILE A 76 -10.68 11.03 1.99
CA ILE A 76 -10.37 10.42 3.28
C ILE A 76 -8.99 10.89 3.75
N HIS A 77 -8.94 11.41 4.96
CA HIS A 77 -7.74 11.76 5.70
C HIS A 77 -7.77 11.06 7.05
N VAL A 78 -6.65 11.03 7.74
CA VAL A 78 -6.55 10.38 9.05
C VAL A 78 -7.55 10.88 10.10
N ASP A 79 -7.89 12.18 10.08
CA ASP A 79 -8.82 12.81 11.03
C ASP A 79 -10.28 12.48 10.73
N ASN A 80 -10.64 12.35 9.45
CA ASN A 80 -12.02 12.06 9.02
C ASN A 80 -12.22 10.57 8.63
N PHE A 81 -11.17 9.75 8.71
CA PHE A 81 -11.11 8.36 8.25
C PHE A 81 -12.37 7.59 8.64
N PHE A 82 -12.66 7.75 9.92
CA PHE A 82 -13.70 7.08 10.61
C PHE A 82 -15.07 7.64 10.22
N GLU A 83 -15.23 8.97 10.14
CA GLU A 83 -16.49 9.64 9.75
C GLU A 83 -16.90 9.25 8.33
N ARG A 84 -15.94 9.10 7.42
CA ARG A 84 -16.19 8.70 6.04
C ARG A 84 -16.64 7.24 5.88
N LEU A 85 -16.36 6.39 6.88
CA LEU A 85 -16.68 4.97 6.85
C LEU A 85 -17.89 4.57 7.71
N GLU A 86 -18.32 5.42 8.64
CA GLU A 86 -19.31 5.03 9.66
C GLU A 86 -20.73 4.73 9.14
N THR A 87 -21.02 5.09 7.89
CA THR A 87 -22.28 4.70 7.21
C THR A 87 -22.24 3.26 6.67
N GLY A 88 -21.05 2.67 6.56
CA GLY A 88 -20.82 1.33 5.99
C GLY A 88 -20.95 1.26 4.47
N GLU A 89 -21.30 2.36 3.79
CA GLU A 89 -21.56 2.39 2.34
C GLU A 89 -20.31 2.08 1.53
N VAL A 90 -19.20 2.77 1.84
CA VAL A 90 -17.90 2.57 1.18
C VAL A 90 -17.42 1.14 1.37
N LEU A 91 -17.65 0.56 2.56
CA LEU A 91 -17.22 -0.81 2.88
C LEU A 91 -18.00 -1.85 2.07
N CYS A 92 -19.33 -1.70 1.99
CA CYS A 92 -20.16 -2.60 1.18
C CYS A 92 -19.88 -2.45 -0.32
N ALA A 93 -19.69 -1.21 -0.79
CA ALA A 93 -19.28 -0.94 -2.17
C ALA A 93 -17.92 -1.58 -2.48
N HIS A 94 -16.98 -1.52 -1.52
CA HIS A 94 -15.68 -2.16 -1.66
C HIS A 94 -15.81 -3.67 -1.81
N ALA A 95 -16.54 -4.34 -0.92
CA ALA A 95 -16.80 -5.77 -0.99
C ALA A 95 -17.32 -6.23 -2.37
N ASN A 96 -18.30 -5.48 -2.91
CA ASN A 96 -18.87 -5.76 -4.23
C ASN A 96 -17.86 -5.54 -5.35
N ASN A 97 -17.00 -4.52 -5.23
CA ASN A 97 -15.95 -4.27 -6.21
C ASN A 97 -14.88 -5.39 -6.22
N VAL A 98 -14.48 -5.89 -5.05
CA VAL A 98 -13.54 -7.03 -4.96
C VAL A 98 -14.10 -8.23 -5.72
N ARG A 99 -15.39 -8.52 -5.53
CA ARG A 99 -16.07 -9.62 -6.24
C ARG A 99 -16.06 -9.39 -7.74
N ARG A 100 -16.47 -8.20 -8.20
CA ARG A 100 -16.52 -7.86 -9.62
C ARG A 100 -15.17 -8.06 -10.28
N LEU A 101 -14.10 -7.57 -9.66
CA LEU A 101 -12.75 -7.70 -10.18
C LEU A 101 -12.28 -9.17 -10.23
N ALA A 102 -12.64 -9.96 -9.22
CA ALA A 102 -12.37 -11.40 -9.21
C ALA A 102 -13.09 -12.13 -10.36
N GLU A 103 -14.33 -11.75 -10.66
CA GLU A 103 -15.10 -12.30 -11.78
C GLU A 103 -14.53 -11.90 -13.14
N GLU A 104 -14.15 -10.63 -13.32
CA GLU A 104 -13.52 -10.14 -14.54
C GLU A 104 -12.21 -10.90 -14.84
N ARG A 105 -11.37 -11.13 -13.81
CA ARG A 105 -10.15 -11.93 -13.96
C ARG A 105 -10.43 -13.38 -14.33
N ARG A 106 -11.43 -14.02 -13.71
CA ARG A 106 -11.82 -15.41 -14.05
C ARG A 106 -12.27 -15.54 -15.51
N GLN A 107 -12.92 -14.50 -16.06
CA GLN A 107 -13.36 -14.49 -17.45
C GLN A 107 -12.18 -14.33 -18.43
N LEU A 108 -11.19 -13.51 -18.08
CA LEU A 108 -9.97 -13.32 -18.88
C LEU A 108 -9.08 -14.57 -18.90
N ASP A 109 -9.01 -15.31 -17.79
CA ASP A 109 -8.18 -16.52 -17.66
C ASP A 109 -8.80 -17.79 -18.31
N GLY A 110 -9.93 -17.66 -19.02
CA GLY A 110 -10.41 -18.67 -19.96
C GLY A 110 -10.77 -20.04 -19.38
N GLY A 111 -11.18 -20.14 -18.11
CA GLY A 111 -11.68 -21.39 -17.52
C GLY A 111 -10.64 -22.48 -17.27
N SER A 112 -9.34 -22.23 -17.50
CA SER A 112 -8.23 -23.18 -17.27
C SER A 112 -7.37 -22.87 -16.03
N GLY A 113 -7.79 -21.92 -15.20
CA GLY A 113 -6.94 -21.25 -14.19
C GLY A 113 -6.78 -21.90 -12.82
N GLU A 114 -7.22 -23.13 -12.58
CA GLU A 114 -6.99 -23.79 -11.27
C GLU A 114 -5.49 -24.03 -10.98
N GLN A 115 -4.61 -23.90 -11.98
CA GLN A 115 -3.19 -24.24 -11.85
C GLN A 115 -2.26 -23.08 -11.45
N GLN A 116 -2.66 -21.81 -11.59
CA GLN A 116 -1.75 -20.70 -11.29
C GLN A 116 -1.80 -20.22 -9.82
N GLN A 117 -2.85 -20.59 -9.07
CA GLN A 117 -2.93 -20.32 -7.62
C GLN A 117 -2.02 -21.20 -6.75
N GLN A 118 -1.46 -22.30 -7.28
CA GLN A 118 -0.64 -23.23 -6.50
C GLN A 118 0.85 -22.89 -6.41
N GLN A 119 1.41 -22.07 -7.30
CA GLN A 119 2.87 -21.87 -7.35
C GLN A 119 3.42 -20.82 -6.36
N HIS A 120 2.57 -20.05 -5.68
CA HIS A 120 3.01 -19.09 -4.64
C HIS A 120 2.64 -19.54 -3.21
N GLN A 121 2.53 -20.84 -2.95
CA GLN A 121 2.56 -21.36 -1.58
C GLN A 121 4.02 -21.41 -1.06
N GLY A 122 4.67 -20.25 -1.01
CA GLY A 122 5.85 -20.05 -0.16
C GLY A 122 5.40 -20.15 1.29
N GLN A 123 5.80 -21.22 1.97
CA GLN A 123 5.48 -21.45 3.36
C GLN A 123 6.35 -20.53 4.24
N GLY A 124 6.02 -19.23 4.33
CA GLY A 124 6.90 -18.27 5.02
C GLY A 124 6.21 -17.13 5.78
N GLY A 125 5.13 -16.54 5.26
CA GLY A 125 4.45 -15.39 5.89
C GLY A 125 3.19 -15.76 6.66
N ARG A 126 2.90 -15.05 7.76
CA ARG A 126 1.83 -15.32 8.76
C ARG A 126 0.57 -16.01 8.21
N ARG A 127 0.38 -17.29 8.57
CA ARG A 127 -0.76 -18.12 8.12
C ARG A 127 -2.07 -17.78 8.82
N PHE A 128 -2.74 -16.76 8.31
CA PHE A 128 -4.19 -16.66 8.42
C PHE A 128 -4.82 -17.12 7.08
N SER A 129 -5.09 -18.43 6.99
CA SER A 129 -5.77 -19.19 5.91
C SER A 129 -5.17 -19.22 4.49
N SER A 130 -4.85 -20.43 4.02
CA SER A 130 -4.47 -20.74 2.63
C SER A 130 -5.66 -20.75 1.67
N LYS A 131 -6.89 -20.94 2.15
CA LYS A 131 -8.11 -20.94 1.34
C LYS A 131 -8.80 -19.59 1.46
N CYS A 132 -8.72 -18.80 0.39
CA CYS A 132 -9.44 -17.54 0.25
C CYS A 132 -10.32 -17.69 -0.99
N GLU A 133 -11.61 -17.91 -0.78
CA GLU A 133 -12.59 -17.99 -1.86
C GLU A 133 -13.45 -16.72 -1.82
N ILE A 134 -13.67 -16.11 -2.98
CA ILE A 134 -14.48 -14.89 -3.09
C ILE A 134 -15.97 -15.26 -2.93
N PRO A 135 -16.71 -14.60 -2.01
CA PRO A 135 -18.16 -14.75 -1.93
C PRO A 135 -18.83 -14.38 -3.26
N GLN A 136 -19.77 -15.21 -3.71
CA GLN A 136 -20.44 -15.11 -5.03
C GLN A 136 -21.77 -14.33 -4.95
N TYR A 137 -21.89 -13.42 -4.00
CA TYR A 137 -23.05 -12.56 -3.83
C TYR A 137 -22.61 -11.12 -3.57
N ASP A 138 -23.47 -10.17 -3.91
CA ASP A 138 -23.25 -8.76 -3.62
C ASP A 138 -23.79 -8.46 -2.23
N VAL A 139 -22.99 -7.74 -1.45
CA VAL A 139 -23.39 -7.14 -0.19
C VAL A 139 -24.47 -6.10 -0.48
N VAL A 140 -25.66 -6.34 0.07
CA VAL A 140 -26.79 -5.42 -0.03
C VAL A 140 -26.63 -4.33 1.02
N TYR A 141 -26.74 -3.07 0.59
CA TYR A 141 -26.62 -1.91 1.48
C TYR A 141 -27.53 -0.78 1.01
N ARG A 142 -27.81 0.16 1.93
CA ARG A 142 -28.56 1.39 1.65
C ARG A 142 -27.59 2.55 1.46
N GLN A 143 -27.89 3.43 0.51
CA GLN A 143 -27.16 4.66 0.23
C GLN A 143 -27.77 5.86 0.96
N ASP A 144 -27.00 6.94 1.06
CA ASP A 144 -27.40 8.21 1.68
C ASP A 144 -27.88 8.05 3.14
N VAL A 145 -27.26 7.13 3.86
CA VAL A 145 -27.62 6.77 5.22
C VAL A 145 -27.02 7.76 6.21
N THR A 146 -27.82 8.18 7.19
CA THR A 146 -27.31 9.00 8.29
C THR A 146 -26.36 8.18 9.16
N ALA A 147 -25.17 8.72 9.41
CA ALA A 147 -24.20 8.22 10.37
C ALA A 147 -24.84 7.94 11.75
N GLY A 148 -24.38 6.90 12.44
CA GLY A 148 -24.91 6.53 13.76
C GLY A 148 -26.30 5.88 13.76
N SER A 149 -27.00 5.83 12.62
CA SER A 149 -28.35 5.28 12.53
C SER A 149 -28.39 3.75 12.61
N PHE A 150 -29.60 3.19 12.74
CA PHE A 150 -29.82 1.74 12.64
C PHE A 150 -29.42 1.21 11.25
N PHE A 151 -29.71 1.98 10.18
CA PHE A 151 -29.35 1.60 8.82
C PHE A 151 -27.84 1.60 8.59
N ALA A 152 -27.10 2.51 9.24
CA ALA A 152 -25.63 2.52 9.17
C ALA A 152 -25.06 1.24 9.81
N ARG A 153 -25.58 0.85 10.99
CA ARG A 153 -25.21 -0.41 11.63
C ARG A 153 -25.55 -1.63 10.77
N ASP A 154 -26.71 -1.63 10.11
CA ASP A 154 -27.14 -2.70 9.20
C ASP A 154 -26.19 -2.86 8.00
N ASN A 155 -25.80 -1.75 7.37
CA ASN A 155 -24.79 -1.76 6.31
C ASN A 155 -23.45 -2.36 6.81
N VAL A 156 -22.95 -1.87 7.95
CA VAL A 156 -21.70 -2.36 8.55
C VAL A 156 -21.80 -3.86 8.92
N HIS A 157 -22.95 -4.30 9.43
CA HIS A 157 -23.21 -5.71 9.74
C HIS A 157 -23.11 -6.59 8.48
N ASN A 158 -23.72 -6.16 7.37
CA ASN A 158 -23.66 -6.89 6.10
C ASN A 158 -22.23 -6.99 5.57
N PHE A 159 -21.43 -5.93 5.71
CA PHE A 159 -20.00 -5.97 5.38
C PHE A 159 -19.23 -6.97 6.26
N ILE A 160 -19.44 -6.96 7.57
CA ILE A 160 -18.78 -7.91 8.49
C ILE A 160 -19.16 -9.35 8.16
N ALA A 161 -20.44 -9.60 7.83
CA ALA A 161 -20.90 -10.91 7.39
C ALA A 161 -20.17 -11.37 6.11
N TRP A 162 -20.00 -10.47 5.13
CA TRP A 162 -19.22 -10.76 3.94
C TRP A 162 -17.74 -11.01 4.24
N CYS A 163 -17.13 -10.25 5.15
CA CYS A 163 -15.75 -10.48 5.58
C CYS A 163 -15.54 -11.88 6.17
N ARG A 164 -16.51 -12.37 6.95
CA ARG A 164 -16.49 -13.75 7.47
C ARG A 164 -16.53 -14.77 6.34
N ASP A 165 -17.37 -14.56 5.34
CA ASP A 165 -17.49 -15.46 4.18
C ASP A 165 -16.25 -15.40 3.27
N LEU A 166 -15.60 -14.23 3.17
CA LEU A 166 -14.27 -14.08 2.56
C LEU A 166 -13.20 -14.88 3.35
N GLY A 167 -13.52 -15.34 4.56
CA GLY A 167 -12.76 -16.21 5.44
C GLY A 167 -11.96 -15.48 6.51
N ILE A 168 -12.23 -14.19 6.76
CA ILE A 168 -11.52 -13.40 7.77
C ILE A 168 -11.81 -14.01 9.13
N TYR A 169 -10.76 -14.27 9.90
CA TYR A 169 -10.91 -14.90 11.21
C TYR A 169 -11.72 -14.01 12.14
N GLU A 170 -12.60 -14.60 12.95
CA GLU A 170 -13.44 -13.86 13.92
C GLU A 170 -12.60 -12.97 14.84
N VAL A 171 -11.37 -13.38 15.17
CA VAL A 171 -10.46 -12.61 16.04
C VAL A 171 -10.01 -11.28 15.42
N LEU A 172 -10.12 -11.14 14.10
CA LEU A 172 -9.76 -9.95 13.34
C LEU A 172 -10.99 -9.13 12.94
N LEU A 173 -12.20 -9.69 13.04
CA LEU A 173 -13.42 -8.97 12.72
C LEU A 173 -13.74 -7.96 13.83
N PHE A 174 -14.16 -6.77 13.41
CA PHE A 174 -14.70 -5.75 14.30
C PHE A 174 -16.22 -5.91 14.44
N GLU A 175 -16.80 -5.31 15.49
CA GLU A 175 -18.24 -5.22 15.69
C GLU A 175 -18.81 -3.94 15.09
N THR A 176 -20.12 -3.89 14.83
CA THR A 176 -20.76 -2.69 14.25
C THR A 176 -20.52 -1.43 15.08
N ASP A 177 -20.52 -1.55 16.41
CA ASP A 177 -20.31 -0.42 17.30
C ASP A 177 -18.84 0.04 17.35
N ASP A 178 -17.88 -0.82 16.99
CA ASP A 178 -16.47 -0.43 16.93
C ASP A 178 -16.24 0.67 15.90
N LEU A 179 -16.96 0.59 14.78
CA LEU A 179 -16.95 1.60 13.73
C LEU A 179 -17.96 2.72 14.01
N VAL A 180 -19.24 2.39 14.23
CA VAL A 180 -20.33 3.38 14.28
C VAL A 180 -20.29 4.24 15.55
N LEU A 181 -19.81 3.70 16.66
CA LEU A 181 -19.71 4.40 17.95
C LEU A 181 -18.27 4.62 18.41
N ARG A 182 -17.28 4.32 17.56
CA ARG A 182 -15.85 4.42 17.87
C ARG A 182 -15.44 3.63 19.11
N LYS A 183 -16.08 2.48 19.39
CA LYS A 183 -15.72 1.68 20.57
C LYS A 183 -14.32 1.08 20.48
N ASN A 184 -13.86 0.72 19.29
CA ASN A 184 -12.56 0.08 19.09
C ASN A 184 -12.00 0.31 17.67
N GLU A 185 -11.33 1.45 17.50
CA GLU A 185 -10.70 1.83 16.22
C GLU A 185 -9.70 0.79 15.71
N LYS A 186 -8.92 0.20 16.62
CA LYS A 186 -7.88 -0.79 16.30
C LYS A 186 -8.46 -1.99 15.57
N HIS A 187 -9.59 -2.53 16.02
CA HIS A 187 -10.20 -3.70 15.40
C HIS A 187 -10.66 -3.39 13.98
N VAL A 188 -11.23 -2.20 13.74
CA VAL A 188 -11.63 -1.77 12.39
C VAL A 188 -10.42 -1.72 11.46
N ILE A 189 -9.34 -1.05 11.88
CA ILE A 189 -8.12 -0.89 11.09
C ILE A 189 -7.51 -2.26 10.73
N LEU A 190 -7.36 -3.15 11.72
CA LEU A 190 -6.80 -4.49 11.51
C LEU A 190 -7.66 -5.35 10.58
N SER A 191 -8.98 -5.27 10.72
CA SER A 191 -9.91 -5.96 9.82
C SER A 191 -9.79 -5.47 8.38
N LEU A 192 -9.66 -4.16 8.16
CA LEU A 192 -9.55 -3.60 6.81
C LEU A 192 -8.21 -3.94 6.15
N LEU A 193 -7.10 -3.98 6.90
CA LEU A 193 -5.82 -4.48 6.39
C LEU A 193 -5.91 -5.95 5.96
N GLU A 194 -6.67 -6.76 6.69
CA GLU A 194 -6.90 -8.15 6.32
C GLU A 194 -7.79 -8.28 5.06
N VAL A 195 -8.82 -7.43 4.92
CA VAL A 195 -9.61 -7.33 3.69
C VAL A 195 -8.71 -6.96 2.51
N ALA A 196 -7.82 -5.99 2.68
CA ALA A 196 -6.87 -5.58 1.65
C ALA A 196 -5.91 -6.70 1.24
N ARG A 197 -5.32 -7.43 2.20
CA ARG A 197 -4.49 -8.62 1.92
C ARG A 197 -5.21 -9.65 1.06
N ARG A 198 -6.49 -9.91 1.38
CA ARG A 198 -7.30 -10.87 0.63
C ARG A 198 -7.72 -10.34 -0.73
N GLY A 199 -8.14 -9.07 -0.79
CA GLY A 199 -8.51 -8.38 -2.03
C GLY A 199 -7.38 -8.38 -3.05
N ALA A 200 -6.13 -8.22 -2.60
CA ALA A 200 -4.95 -8.24 -3.47
C ALA A 200 -4.80 -9.56 -4.25
N ARG A 201 -5.18 -10.69 -3.65
CA ARG A 201 -5.19 -12.01 -4.31
C ARG A 201 -6.18 -12.09 -5.47
N PHE A 202 -7.21 -11.24 -5.45
CA PHE A 202 -8.21 -11.10 -6.51
C PHE A 202 -7.93 -9.89 -7.42
N GLY A 203 -6.77 -9.25 -7.24
CA GLY A 203 -6.31 -8.20 -8.12
C GLY A 203 -6.59 -6.78 -7.71
N MET A 204 -7.20 -6.57 -6.54
CA MET A 204 -7.37 -5.24 -6.01
C MET A 204 -5.98 -4.64 -5.74
N ALA A 205 -5.81 -3.34 -5.99
CA ALA A 205 -4.66 -2.64 -5.46
C ALA A 205 -4.65 -2.80 -3.93
N ALA A 206 -3.48 -3.01 -3.34
CA ALA A 206 -3.30 -3.11 -1.90
C ALA A 206 -2.78 -1.77 -1.34
N PRO A 207 -3.04 -1.44 -0.07
CA PRO A 207 -2.41 -0.31 0.61
C PRO A 207 -0.90 -0.55 0.74
N LEU A 208 -0.10 0.50 0.91
CA LEU A 208 1.36 0.43 0.84
C LEU A 208 1.91 -0.50 1.93
N LEU A 209 1.34 -0.50 3.13
CA LEU A 209 1.77 -1.40 4.20
C LEU A 209 1.68 -2.86 3.78
N VAL A 210 0.58 -3.26 3.13
CA VAL A 210 0.38 -4.64 2.65
C VAL A 210 1.30 -4.97 1.47
N GLN A 211 1.58 -4.00 0.60
CA GLN A 211 2.57 -4.18 -0.47
C GLN A 211 3.97 -4.46 0.11
N MET A 212 4.40 -3.67 1.10
CA MET A 212 5.66 -3.88 1.80
C MET A 212 5.70 -5.23 2.52
N GLU A 213 4.60 -5.65 3.18
CA GLU A 213 4.51 -6.99 3.78
C GLU A 213 4.80 -8.10 2.75
N HIS A 214 4.18 -8.04 1.57
CA HIS A 214 4.41 -9.02 0.51
C HIS A 214 5.82 -8.98 -0.08
N ASP A 215 6.43 -7.79 -0.19
CA ASP A 215 7.78 -7.66 -0.70
C ASP A 215 8.81 -8.23 0.28
N ILE A 216 8.63 -7.97 1.59
CA ILE A 216 9.45 -8.59 2.64
C ILE A 216 9.30 -10.12 2.63
N ASP A 217 8.06 -10.64 2.55
CA ASP A 217 7.82 -12.10 2.47
C ASP A 217 8.51 -12.74 1.26
N ARG A 218 8.55 -12.03 0.12
CA ARG A 218 9.21 -12.47 -1.11
C ARG A 218 10.72 -12.50 -0.97
N GLU A 219 11.32 -11.47 -0.37
CA GLU A 219 12.76 -11.39 -0.10
C GLU A 219 13.21 -12.51 0.85
N MET A 220 12.48 -12.70 1.96
CA MET A 220 12.78 -13.77 2.93
C MET A 220 12.71 -15.17 2.31
N GLU A 221 11.75 -15.44 1.42
CA GLU A 221 11.67 -16.74 0.73
C GLU A 221 12.83 -16.93 -0.26
N GLN A 222 13.26 -15.87 -0.96
CA GLN A 222 14.43 -15.93 -1.85
C GLN A 222 15.71 -16.24 -1.08
N GLU A 223 15.91 -15.61 0.08
CA GLU A 223 17.03 -15.90 0.98
C GLU A 223 16.99 -17.35 1.46
N ARG A 224 15.83 -17.83 1.91
CA ARG A 224 15.62 -19.22 2.36
C ARG A 224 15.97 -20.24 1.27
N LEU A 225 15.61 -19.96 0.01
CA LEU A 225 15.92 -20.81 -1.13
C LEU A 225 17.42 -20.76 -1.50
N ALA A 226 18.04 -19.57 -1.44
CA ALA A 226 19.48 -19.41 -1.68
C ALA A 226 20.32 -20.14 -0.62
N GLU A 227 19.92 -20.09 0.66
CA GLU A 227 20.56 -20.82 1.75
C GLU A 227 20.45 -22.35 1.57
N GLN A 228 19.30 -22.85 1.13
CA GLN A 228 19.10 -24.27 0.83
C GLN A 228 19.92 -24.74 -0.38
N ALA A 229 20.00 -23.93 -1.43
CA ALA A 229 20.82 -24.23 -2.60
C ALA A 229 22.32 -24.24 -2.26
N GLY A 230 22.77 -23.37 -1.35
CA GLY A 230 24.14 -23.32 -0.85
C GLY A 230 24.54 -24.48 0.06
N GLN A 231 23.58 -25.17 0.70
CA GLN A 231 23.84 -26.34 1.57
C GLN A 231 23.86 -27.67 0.81
N THR A 232 23.28 -27.75 -0.39
CA THR A 232 23.29 -28.97 -1.24
C THR A 232 24.48 -29.09 -2.20
N GLY A 233 25.40 -28.13 -2.22
CA GLY A 233 26.57 -28.10 -3.12
C GLY A 233 27.90 -28.54 -2.49
N GLY A 234 27.87 -29.39 -1.45
CA GLY A 234 29.02 -29.62 -0.57
C GLY A 234 29.47 -31.06 -0.36
N GLU A 235 29.15 -32.02 -1.23
CA GLU A 235 29.78 -33.35 -1.24
C GLU A 235 29.84 -33.85 -2.69
N ASP A 236 30.99 -33.67 -3.34
CA ASP A 236 31.54 -34.48 -4.46
C ASP A 236 32.44 -33.62 -5.38
N GLU A 237 33.53 -33.06 -4.85
CA GLU A 237 34.71 -32.76 -5.69
C GLU A 237 35.97 -33.31 -5.01
N ASP A 238 36.29 -34.55 -5.37
CA ASP A 238 37.61 -35.15 -5.25
C ASP A 238 38.60 -34.34 -6.11
N TRP A 239 39.21 -33.30 -5.53
CA TRP A 239 40.40 -32.67 -6.09
C TRP A 239 41.65 -33.17 -5.34
N SER A 240 42.03 -34.40 -5.63
CA SER A 240 43.35 -34.88 -5.25
C SER A 240 44.44 -34.22 -6.10
N ALA A 241 45.46 -33.72 -5.38
CA ALA A 241 46.79 -33.29 -5.82
C ALA A 241 46.99 -31.83 -6.28
N GLY A 242 47.66 -31.05 -5.43
CA GLY A 242 48.36 -29.85 -5.83
C GLY A 242 48.64 -28.91 -4.65
N LEU A 243 49.71 -29.17 -3.90
CA LEU A 243 50.23 -28.30 -2.84
C LEU A 243 50.51 -26.88 -3.37
N ASP A 244 49.86 -25.86 -2.81
CA ASP A 244 50.41 -24.51 -2.73
C ASP A 244 50.20 -23.93 -1.32
N LEU A 245 51.31 -23.55 -0.70
CA LEU A 245 51.40 -23.02 0.64
C LEU A 245 51.23 -21.50 0.56
N SER A 246 49.99 -21.01 0.76
CA SER A 246 49.75 -19.63 1.19
C SER A 246 48.89 -19.62 2.45
N PRO A 247 49.15 -18.72 3.41
CA PRO A 247 48.44 -18.70 4.69
C PRO A 247 46.95 -18.41 4.47
N PRO A 248 46.05 -19.00 5.29
CA PRO A 248 44.62 -18.84 5.10
C PRO A 248 44.20 -17.39 5.33
N GLU A 249 43.55 -16.78 4.34
CA GLU A 249 42.79 -15.55 4.58
C GLU A 249 41.70 -15.86 5.62
N PRO A 250 41.51 -14.99 6.63
CA PRO A 250 40.44 -15.18 7.61
C PRO A 250 39.08 -15.17 6.89
N PRO A 251 38.10 -15.94 7.38
CA PRO A 251 36.78 -16.04 6.74
C PRO A 251 36.18 -14.63 6.60
N LYS A 252 35.76 -14.29 5.37
CA LYS A 252 34.96 -13.09 5.10
C LYS A 252 33.62 -13.25 5.82
N MET A 253 33.58 -12.78 7.07
CA MET A 253 32.35 -12.50 7.80
C MET A 253 31.51 -11.54 6.96
N PHE A 254 30.45 -12.06 6.36
CA PHE A 254 29.46 -11.26 5.64
C PHE A 254 28.70 -10.43 6.68
N TYR A 255 29.03 -9.15 6.81
CA TYR A 255 28.20 -8.19 7.53
C TYR A 255 27.00 -7.86 6.65
N GLY A 256 26.01 -8.76 6.63
CA GLY A 256 24.64 -8.43 6.25
C GLY A 256 23.89 -7.86 7.47
N PRO A 257 22.83 -7.06 7.29
CA PRO A 257 21.96 -6.68 8.40
C PRO A 257 21.45 -7.95 9.08
N GLN A 258 21.73 -8.11 10.38
CA GLN A 258 21.17 -9.21 11.15
C GLN A 258 19.65 -9.07 11.18
N ALA A 259 18.92 -10.14 10.88
CA ALA A 259 17.49 -10.20 11.11
C ALA A 259 17.21 -9.89 12.59
N GLN A 260 16.71 -8.68 12.85
CA GLN A 260 16.28 -8.29 14.18
C GLN A 260 15.00 -9.05 14.50
N ILE A 261 15.13 -10.13 15.24
CA ILE A 261 13.98 -10.76 15.90
C ILE A 261 13.46 -9.72 16.90
N ILE A 262 12.35 -9.07 16.56
CA ILE A 262 11.61 -8.21 17.48
C ILE A 262 11.05 -9.12 18.56
N THR A 263 11.77 -9.29 19.66
CA THR A 263 11.23 -9.85 20.89
C THR A 263 10.34 -8.78 21.51
N ASN A 264 9.10 -8.67 21.02
CA ASN A 264 8.09 -7.91 21.73
C ASN A 264 7.78 -8.69 23.01
N ASP A 265 8.37 -8.28 24.12
CA ASP A 265 8.03 -8.79 25.44
C ASP A 265 6.55 -8.48 25.70
N LEU A 266 5.69 -9.49 25.48
CA LEU A 266 4.23 -9.47 25.68
C LEU A 266 3.79 -9.19 27.14
N LYS A 267 4.69 -8.74 28.01
CA LYS A 267 4.43 -8.49 29.43
C LYS A 267 3.83 -7.13 29.75
N SER A 268 3.53 -6.29 28.76
CA SER A 268 2.89 -4.98 28.99
C SER A 268 1.38 -4.95 28.70
N LEU A 269 0.74 -6.09 28.41
CA LEU A 269 -0.69 -6.13 28.04
C LEU A 269 -1.64 -6.42 29.20
N ASP A 270 -1.17 -6.44 30.46
CA ASP A 270 -2.01 -6.78 31.64
C ASP A 270 -2.26 -5.60 32.60
N GLU A 271 -1.95 -4.36 32.22
CA GLU A 271 -2.28 -3.18 33.03
C GLU A 271 -2.90 -2.06 32.18
N MET A 272 -4.22 -2.19 31.91
CA MET A 272 -5.21 -1.10 32.04
C MET A 272 -6.64 -1.59 31.79
#